data_AF-A0AAV3UDK3-F1
#
_entry.id   AF-A0AAV3UDK3-F1
#
_cell.length_a   1.000
_cell.length_b   1.000
_cell.length_c   1.000
_cell.angle_alpha   90.00
_cell.angle_beta   90.00
_cell.angle_gamma   90.00
#
_symmetry.space_group_name_H-M   'P 1'
#
loop_
_entity.id
_entity.type
_entity.pdbx_description
1 polymer ?
#
loop_
_entity_poly.entity_id
_entity_poly.type
_entity_poly.pdbx_seq_one_letter_code
_entity_poly.pdbx_strand_id
1 'polypeptide(L)' 'MPDELASPRAKLVYLYLTTTRTATLDELQNGLGLPKMSLYTIVRTLRERDLVEQEGDTVTLSN' A
#
# COMPACT_ATOMS: atom_id res chain seq x y z
N MET A 1 11.24 -7.45 -3.92
CA MET A 1 10.61 -6.67 -2.84
C MET A 1 11.55 -5.52 -2.52
N PRO A 2 11.07 -4.27 -2.38
CA PRO A 2 11.94 -3.13 -2.11
C PRO A 2 12.67 -3.30 -0.77
N ASP A 3 14.00 -3.35 -0.79
CA ASP A 3 14.84 -3.57 0.40
C ASP A 3 14.72 -2.42 1.41
N GLU A 4 14.38 -1.24 0.93
CA GLU A 4 14.11 -0.04 1.71
C GLU A 4 12.90 -0.18 2.65
N LEU A 5 11.95 -1.08 2.37
CA LEU A 5 10.77 -1.28 3.22
C LEU A 5 11.13 -2.12 4.45
N ALA A 6 11.60 -1.48 5.52
CA ALA A 6 11.88 -2.18 6.78
C ALA A 6 10.62 -2.71 7.49
N SER A 7 9.46 -2.08 7.28
CA SER A 7 8.20 -2.45 7.93
C SER A 7 7.56 -3.69 7.29
N PRO A 8 7.33 -4.79 8.04
CA PRO A 8 6.62 -5.97 7.51
C PRO A 8 5.22 -5.63 6.96
N ARG A 9 4.52 -4.67 7.58
CA ARG A 9 3.19 -4.24 7.12
C ARG A 9 3.25 -3.49 5.79
N ALA A 10 4.26 -2.65 5.59
CA ALA A 10 4.46 -1.97 4.33
C ALA A 10 4.78 -2.95 3.19
N LYS A 11 5.59 -3.98 3.49
CA LYS A 11 5.84 -5.09 2.55
C LYS A 11 4.54 -5.81 2.16
N LEU A 12 3.66 -6.09 3.12
CA LEU A 12 2.39 -6.77 2.84
C LEU A 12 1.46 -5.94 1.96
N VAL A 13 1.32 -4.64 2.23
CA VAL A 13 0.53 -3.73 1.39
C VAL A 13 1.10 -3.66 -0.03
N TYR A 14 2.42 -3.47 -0.16
CA TYR A 14 3.07 -3.43 -1.47
C TYR A 14 2.89 -4.75 -2.23
N LEU A 15 3.08 -5.91 -1.58
CA LEU A 15 2.89 -7.23 -2.18
C LEU A 15 1.44 -7.45 -2.66
N TYR A 16 0.45 -7.02 -1.87
CA TYR A 16 -0.95 -7.08 -2.29
C TYR A 16 -1.16 -6.33 -3.61
N LEU A 17 -0.64 -5.10 -3.69
CA LEU A 17 -0.71 -4.28 -4.89
C LEU A 17 0.07 -4.87 -6.09
N THR A 18 1.16 -5.60 -5.87
CA THR A 18 1.83 -6.33 -6.97
C THR A 18 0.99 -7.46 -7.57
N THR A 19 0.02 -7.97 -6.80
CA THR A 19 -0.87 -9.04 -7.27
C THR A 19 -2.09 -8.47 -7.98
N THR A 20 -2.65 -7.35 -7.49
CA THR A 20 -3.88 -6.76 -8.03
C THR A 20 -3.65 -5.58 -8.98
N ARG A 21 -2.42 -5.05 -9.05
CA ARG A 21 -1.98 -3.79 -9.70
C ARG A 21 -2.59 -2.51 -9.13
N THR A 22 -3.83 -2.57 -8.68
CA THR A 22 -4.57 -1.48 -8.04
C THR A 22 -5.44 -2.03 -6.92
N ALA A 23 -5.71 -1.23 -5.90
CA ALA A 23 -6.67 -1.53 -4.86
C ALA A 23 -7.15 -0.25 -4.18
N THR A 24 -8.39 -0.25 -3.71
CA THR A 24 -8.89 0.79 -2.82
C THR A 24 -8.40 0.59 -1.38
N LEU A 25 -8.41 1.64 -0.56
CA LEU A 25 -8.11 1.54 0.87
C LEU A 25 -9.05 0.57 1.61
N ASP A 26 -10.30 0.46 1.17
CA ASP A 26 -11.27 -0.49 1.72
C ASP A 26 -10.94 -1.94 1.33
N GLU A 27 -10.52 -2.18 0.09
CA GLU A 27 -10.05 -3.50 -0.34
C GLU A 27 -8.76 -3.90 0.37
N LEU A 28 -7.83 -2.97 0.58
CA LEU A 28 -6.63 -3.19 1.38
C LEU A 28 -6.97 -3.48 2.84
N GLN A 29 -7.94 -2.77 3.41
CA GLN A 29 -8.42 -3.02 4.78
C GLN A 29 -9.03 -4.42 4.92
N ASN A 30 -9.94 -4.78 4.02
CA ASN A 30 -10.63 -6.06 4.06
C ASN A 30 -9.69 -7.22 3.73
N GLY A 31 -8.79 -7.04 2.77
CA GLY A 31 -7.85 -8.07 2.33
C GLY A 31 -6.70 -8.32 3.30
N LEU A 32 -6.26 -7.29 4.04
CA LEU A 32 -5.10 -7.39 4.94
C LEU A 32 -5.47 -7.34 6.43
N GLY A 33 -6.74 -7.07 6.76
CA GLY A 33 -7.21 -6.91 8.14
C GLY A 33 -6.55 -5.72 8.86
N LEU A 34 -6.09 -4.70 8.13
CA LEU A 34 -5.37 -3.57 8.69
C LEU A 34 -6.32 -2.41 9.01
N PRO A 35 -6.16 -1.72 10.16
CA PRO A 35 -6.94 -0.53 10.46
C PRO A 35 -6.71 0.58 9.42
N LYS A 36 -7.76 1.30 9.03
CA LYS A 36 -7.67 2.44 8.08
C LYS A 36 -6.55 3.42 8.41
N MET A 37 -6.42 3.81 9.68
CA MET A 37 -5.35 4.73 10.13
C MET A 37 -3.94 4.18 9.86
N SER A 38 -3.74 2.87 10.02
CA SER A 38 -2.48 2.22 9.70
C SER A 38 -2.24 2.19 8.20
N LEU A 39 -3.28 1.91 7.40
CA LEU A 39 -3.18 1.94 5.94
C LEU A 39 -2.83 3.33 5.41
N TYR A 40 -3.48 4.40 5.87
CA TYR A 40 -3.13 5.76 5.48
C TYR A 40 -1.66 6.07 5.77
N THR A 41 -1.17 5.68 6.95
CA THR A 41 0.24 5.89 7.30
C THR A 41 1.17 5.10 6.38
N ILE A 42 0.85 3.84 6.09
CA ILE A 42 1.64 2.96 5.23
C ILE A 42 1.64 3.47 3.78
N VAL A 43 0.48 3.75 3.21
CA VAL A 43 0.32 4.25 1.83
C VAL A 43 1.05 5.57 1.67
N ARG A 44 0.96 6.48 2.66
CA ARG A 44 1.76 7.72 2.66
C ARG A 44 3.26 7.43 2.60
N THR A 45 3.78 6.51 3.42
CA THR A 45 5.20 6.14 3.40
C THR A 45 5.62 5.49 2.08
N LEU A 46 4.75 4.67 1.46
CA LEU A 46 5.03 4.07 0.15
C LEU A 46 5.07 5.15 -0.94
N ARG A 47 4.16 6.12 -0.88
CA ARG A 47 4.10 7.26 -1.81
C ARG A 47 5.29 8.19 -1.66
N GLU A 48 5.74 8.48 -0.44
CA GLU A 48 6.95 9.28 -0.16
C GLU A 48 8.23 8.65 -0.72
N ARG A 49 8.18 7.38 -1.12
CA ARG A 49 9.28 6.61 -1.71
C ARG A 49 9.05 6.29 -3.19
N ASP A 50 8.04 6.91 -3.81
CA ASP A 50 7.70 6.71 -5.21
C ASP A 50 7.41 5.22 -5.57
N LEU A 51 6.92 4.44 -4.60
CA LEU A 51 6.56 3.03 -4.80
C LEU A 51 5.10 2.83 -5.20
N VAL A 52 4.23 3.77 -4.80
CA VAL A 52 2.80 3.77 -5.11
C VAL A 52 2.31 5.18 -5.40
N GLU A 53 1.25 5.26 -6.19
CA GLU A 53 0.45 6.46 -6.36
C GLU A 53 -0.90 6.29 -5.66
N GLN A 54 -1.49 7.39 -5.24
CA GLN A 54 -2.81 7.40 -4.61
C GLN A 54 -3.68 8.48 -5.25
N GLU A 55 -4.85 8.08 -5.76
CA GLU A 55 -5.88 8.97 -6.29
C GLU A 55 -7.19 8.74 -5.52
N GLY A 56 -7.53 9.69 -4.63
CA GLY A 56 -8.62 9.51 -3.68
C GLY A 56 -8.36 8.33 -2.76
N ASP A 57 -9.25 7.33 -2.79
CA ASP A 57 -9.09 6.08 -2.03
C ASP A 57 -8.45 4.95 -2.85
N THR A 58 -8.11 5.19 -4.12
CA THR A 58 -7.47 4.21 -4.99
C THR A 58 -5.95 4.30 -4.87
N VAL A 59 -5.29 3.16 -4.72
CA VAL A 59 -3.83 3.03 -4.63
C VAL A 59 -3.34 2.14 -5.76
N THR A 60 -2.36 2.62 -6.52
CA THR A 60 -1.76 1.96 -7.68
C THR A 60 -0.26 1.83 -7.50
N LEU A 61 0.36 0.79 -8.08
CA LEU A 61 1.81 0.72 -8.12
C LEU A 61 2.40 1.80 -9.04
N SER A 62 3.47 2.45 -8.58
CA SER A 62 4.32 3.29 -9.42
C SER A 62 5.17 2.38 -10.33
N ASN A 63 5.31 2.77 -11.60
CA ASN A 63 6.06 2.02 -12.63
C ASN A 63 7.54 2.36 -12.63
#